data_AF-A0A0M3I8U4-F1
#
_entry.id   AF-A0A0M3I8U4-F1
#
_cell.length_a   1.000
_cell.length_b   1.000
_cell.length_c   1.000
_cell.angle_alpha   90.00
_cell.angle_beta   90.00
_cell.angle_gamma   90.00
#
_symmetry.space_group_name_H-M   'P 1'
#
loop_
_entity.id
_entity.type
_entity.pdbx_description
1 polymer ?
#
loop_
_entity_poly.entity_id
_entity_poly.type
_entity_poly.pdbx_seq_one_letter_code
_entity_poly.pdbx_strand_id
1 'polypeptide(L)'
;MVAWTAWLICQDQWPQWQPMGSPNGSMEQDEAIFVSVAPTPFIELNDVERFSHWTALNGTVCRVLEFIDRVRRKPVATLRQYALKATQLLLKQPQREYYEKPVDLSQMDSAGLWHFVSTMHNVTDIENHPVLLPRHGKLTELLIAESHLRLLHAGLQQTLSKFRQQYWYPQSRRTVARVIRECTGCNRWKAAPFALPPFPPVPSARV
;
A
#
# COMPACT_ATOMS: atom_id res chain seq x y z
N MET A 1 -12.06 -0.28 48.00
CA MET A 1 -12.89 0.47 47.04
C MET A 1 -12.16 1.75 46.66
N VAL A 2 -12.28 2.15 45.40
CA VAL A 2 -11.33 2.95 44.60
C VAL A 2 -11.29 4.42 45.04
N ALA A 3 -10.18 4.88 45.63
CA ALA A 3 -10.00 6.28 46.05
C ALA A 3 -9.31 7.17 44.99
N TRP A 4 -8.84 6.61 43.88
CA TRP A 4 -8.00 7.32 42.89
C TRP A 4 -8.78 8.02 41.77
N THR A 5 -10.10 7.85 41.71
CA THR A 5 -10.98 8.46 40.68
C THR A 5 -12.10 9.32 41.25
N ALA A 6 -12.08 9.63 42.56
CA ALA A 6 -13.15 10.41 43.21
C ALA A 6 -13.30 11.82 42.62
N TRP A 7 -12.19 12.45 42.22
CA TRP A 7 -12.16 13.78 41.62
C TRP A 7 -12.82 13.86 40.23
N LEU A 8 -13.05 12.74 39.54
CA LEU A 8 -13.72 12.72 38.23
C LEU A 8 -15.24 12.89 38.33
N ILE A 9 -15.82 12.68 39.51
CA ILE A 9 -17.28 12.62 39.70
C ILE A 9 -17.84 13.95 40.20
N CYS A 10 -17.04 14.75 40.93
CA CYS A 10 -17.45 16.02 41.52
C CYS A 10 -16.55 17.16 41.00
N GLN A 11 -17.14 18.15 40.33
CA GLN A 11 -16.43 19.25 39.68
C GLN A 11 -15.64 20.13 40.67
N ASP A 12 -16.16 20.24 41.88
CA ASP A 12 -15.60 20.90 43.06
C ASP A 12 -14.35 20.20 43.62
N GLN A 13 -14.08 18.95 43.23
CA GLN A 13 -12.86 18.21 43.59
C GLN A 13 -11.82 18.18 42.47
N TRP A 14 -12.02 18.90 41.37
CA TRP A 14 -11.05 18.95 40.28
C TRP A 14 -9.75 19.63 40.74
N PRO A 15 -8.58 19.12 40.31
CA PRO A 15 -7.32 19.79 40.60
C PRO A 15 -7.34 21.20 39.99
N GLN A 16 -7.25 22.21 40.84
CA GLN A 16 -7.14 23.60 40.43
C GLN A 16 -5.76 23.79 39.78
N TRP A 17 -5.73 24.11 38.49
CA TRP A 17 -4.49 24.40 37.79
C TRP A 17 -3.83 25.62 38.44
N GLN A 18 -2.64 25.43 39.00
CA GLN A 18 -1.80 26.53 39.44
C GLN A 18 -0.77 26.80 38.34
N PRO A 19 -0.64 28.06 37.86
CA PRO A 19 0.47 28.41 37.00
C PRO A 19 1.76 28.08 37.76
N MET A 20 2.63 27.28 37.16
CA MET A 20 3.97 27.09 37.70
C MET A 20 4.61 28.47 37.86
N GLY A 21 5.16 28.71 39.06
CA GLY A 21 5.52 30.04 39.56
C GLY A 21 6.21 30.91 38.50
N SER A 22 5.83 32.18 38.49
CA SER A 22 6.43 33.21 37.64
C SER A 22 7.96 33.12 37.74
N PRO A 23 8.68 32.92 36.63
CA PRO A 23 10.13 32.81 36.70
C PRO A 23 10.69 34.20 37.02
N ASN A 24 11.00 34.46 38.29
CA ASN A 24 12.05 35.42 38.63
C ASN A 24 13.40 34.76 38.31
N GLY A 25 13.65 34.62 37.02
CA GLY A 25 14.88 34.10 36.43
C GLY A 25 15.12 34.90 35.17
N SER A 26 16.28 35.54 35.09
CA SER A 26 16.80 36.23 33.91
C SER A 26 16.44 35.49 32.63
N MET A 27 15.76 36.20 31.72
CA MET A 27 15.55 35.93 30.28
C MET A 27 16.36 34.74 29.72
N GLU A 28 16.00 33.52 30.15
CA GLU A 28 16.49 32.29 29.54
C GLU A 28 15.69 32.17 28.26
N GLN A 29 16.43 32.30 27.17
CA GLN A 29 15.95 32.27 25.80
C GLN A 29 15.00 31.09 25.67
N ASP A 30 13.76 31.35 25.24
CA ASP A 30 12.89 30.30 24.74
C ASP A 30 13.72 29.51 23.72
N GLU A 31 14.19 28.31 24.10
CA GLU A 31 14.84 27.39 23.19
C GLU A 31 13.78 27.01 22.15
N ALA A 32 13.70 27.81 21.09
CA ALA A 32 12.94 27.49 19.92
C ALA A 32 13.48 26.15 19.43
N ILE A 33 12.69 25.09 19.62
CA ILE A 33 12.95 23.79 19.04
C ILE A 33 12.86 23.98 17.53
N PHE A 34 13.98 24.33 16.91
CA PHE A 34 14.13 24.36 15.47
C PHE A 34 14.13 22.90 15.00
N VAL A 35 12.96 22.39 14.63
CA VAL A 35 12.86 21.16 13.87
C VAL A 35 13.40 21.46 12.47
N SER A 36 14.71 21.28 12.33
CA SER A 36 15.38 21.19 11.04
C SER A 36 14.86 19.94 10.34
N VAL A 37 13.75 20.07 9.62
CA VAL A 37 13.36 19.07 8.64
C VAL A 37 14.31 19.26 7.47
N ALA A 38 15.43 18.54 7.49
CA ALA A 38 16.21 18.36 6.28
C ALA A 38 15.22 17.91 5.20
N PRO A 39 15.13 18.61 4.05
CA PRO A 39 14.24 18.18 2.99
C PRO A 39 14.73 16.81 2.55
N THR A 40 14.11 15.74 3.04
CA THR A 40 14.29 14.46 2.43
C THR A 40 13.82 14.67 0.99
N PRO A 41 14.65 14.38 -0.03
CA PRO A 41 14.25 14.55 -1.42
C PRO A 41 13.12 13.59 -1.82
N PHE A 42 12.60 12.83 -0.85
CA PHE A 42 11.73 11.71 -0.99
C PHE A 42 10.72 11.69 0.14
N ILE A 43 9.43 11.70 -0.22
CA ILE A 43 8.35 11.42 0.71
C ILE A 43 8.36 9.91 0.90
N GLU A 44 8.71 9.42 2.08
CA GLU A 44 8.54 8.01 2.44
C GLU A 44 7.07 7.77 2.80
N LEU A 45 6.42 6.84 2.11
CA LEU A 45 5.04 6.46 2.33
C LEU A 45 5.06 5.18 3.18
N ASN A 46 5.33 5.31 4.47
CA ASN A 46 5.39 4.17 5.39
C ASN A 46 4.03 3.48 5.62
N ASP A 47 2.94 3.99 5.05
CA ASP A 47 1.58 3.48 5.27
C ASP A 47 1.13 2.38 4.29
N VAL A 48 2.00 1.83 3.43
CA VAL A 48 1.60 0.80 2.44
C VAL A 48 0.91 -0.40 3.11
N GLU A 49 1.35 -0.76 4.32
CA GLU A 49 0.78 -1.86 5.10
C GLU A 49 -0.69 -1.65 5.51
N ARG A 50 -1.11 -0.38 5.64
CA ARG A 50 -2.47 -0.02 6.03
C ARG A 50 -3.52 -0.33 4.95
N PHE A 51 -3.10 -0.42 3.70
CA PHE A 51 -4.03 -0.54 2.57
C PHE A 51 -4.29 -1.99 2.19
N SER A 52 -5.54 -2.30 1.89
CA SER A 52 -5.97 -3.61 1.38
C SER A 52 -6.07 -3.66 -0.15
N HIS A 53 -6.14 -2.51 -0.81
CA HIS A 53 -6.31 -2.41 -2.27
C HIS A 53 -5.40 -1.35 -2.88
N TRP A 54 -4.79 -1.66 -4.02
CA TRP A 54 -3.91 -0.73 -4.75
C TRP A 54 -4.62 0.57 -5.15
N THR A 55 -5.86 0.50 -5.62
CA THR A 55 -6.62 1.69 -6.06
C THR A 55 -6.79 2.71 -4.93
N ALA A 56 -7.02 2.24 -3.71
CA ALA A 56 -7.12 3.08 -2.52
C ALA A 56 -5.77 3.70 -2.14
N LEU A 57 -4.68 2.92 -2.17
CA LEU A 57 -3.32 3.40 -1.93
C LEU A 57 -2.93 4.48 -2.95
N ASN A 58 -2.99 4.15 -4.24
CA ASN A 58 -2.65 5.08 -5.33
C ASN A 58 -3.54 6.33 -5.31
N GLY A 59 -4.83 6.16 -5.03
CA GLY A 59 -5.77 7.27 -4.87
C GLY A 59 -5.40 8.19 -3.70
N THR A 60 -5.02 7.64 -2.56
CA THR A 60 -4.59 8.43 -1.38
C THR A 60 -3.33 9.22 -1.70
N VAL A 61 -2.31 8.57 -2.27
CA VAL A 61 -1.06 9.24 -2.66
C VAL A 61 -1.31 10.32 -3.71
N CYS A 62 -2.19 10.06 -4.68
CA CYS A 62 -2.62 11.04 -5.67
C CYS A 62 -3.20 12.30 -5.00
N ARG A 63 -4.11 12.16 -4.02
CA ARG A 63 -4.67 13.29 -3.28
C ARG A 63 -3.64 14.01 -2.41
N VAL A 64 -2.70 13.28 -1.81
CA VAL A 64 -1.60 13.87 -1.04
C VAL A 64 -0.70 14.72 -1.95
N LEU A 65 -0.34 14.24 -3.14
CA LEU A 65 0.45 14.99 -4.10
C LEU A 65 -0.27 16.26 -4.58
N GLU A 66 -1.57 16.16 -4.86
CA GLU A 66 -2.40 17.30 -5.21
C GLU A 66 -2.45 18.33 -4.07
N PHE A 67 -2.63 17.88 -2.83
CA PHE A 67 -2.62 18.74 -1.65
C PHE A 67 -1.28 19.45 -1.47
N ILE A 68 -0.16 18.74 -1.62
CA ILE A 68 1.19 19.31 -1.53
C ILE A 68 1.39 20.40 -2.59
N ASP A 69 0.99 20.17 -3.84
CA ASP A 69 1.15 21.17 -4.90
C ASP A 69 0.26 22.40 -4.66
N ARG A 70 -0.95 22.23 -4.11
CA ARG A 70 -1.84 23.33 -3.68
C ARG A 70 -1.22 24.17 -2.57
N VAL A 71 -0.68 23.54 -1.52
CA VAL A 71 0.01 24.23 -0.42
C VAL A 71 1.25 24.96 -0.91
N ARG A 72 1.98 24.36 -1.87
CA ARG A 72 3.16 24.95 -2.50
C ARG A 72 2.83 25.97 -3.59
N ARG A 73 1.56 26.30 -3.82
CA ARG A 73 1.07 27.25 -4.84
C ARG A 73 1.61 26.93 -6.26
N LYS A 74 1.79 25.65 -6.57
CA LYS A 74 2.15 25.18 -7.90
C LYS A 74 0.90 25.06 -8.78
N PRO A 75 1.03 25.16 -10.11
CA PRO A 75 -0.11 24.90 -11.00
C PRO A 75 -0.61 23.47 -10.77
N VAL A 76 -1.91 23.34 -10.50
CA VAL A 76 -2.55 22.04 -10.22
C VAL A 76 -2.60 21.25 -11.53
N ALA A 77 -1.97 20.07 -11.53
CA ALA A 77 -1.96 19.17 -12.67
C ALA A 77 -3.29 18.41 -12.80
N THR A 78 -3.46 17.69 -13.91
CA THR A 78 -4.62 16.81 -14.09
C THR A 78 -4.58 15.60 -13.15
N LEU A 79 -5.75 15.06 -12.77
CA LEU A 79 -5.83 13.84 -11.94
C LEU A 79 -5.04 12.67 -12.52
N ARG A 80 -5.01 12.53 -13.86
CA ARG A 80 -4.22 11.50 -14.55
C ARG A 80 -2.72 11.69 -14.31
N GLN A 81 -2.22 12.93 -14.39
CA GLN A 81 -0.82 13.23 -14.12
C GLN A 81 -0.45 12.90 -12.67
N TYR A 82 -1.32 13.24 -11.70
CA TYR A 82 -1.10 12.87 -10.31
C TYR A 82 -1.14 11.36 -10.07
N ALA A 83 -2.06 10.63 -10.71
CA ALA A 83 -2.13 9.18 -10.61
C ALA A 83 -0.87 8.48 -11.18
N LEU A 84 -0.33 8.98 -12.30
CA LEU A 84 0.93 8.50 -12.86
C LEU A 84 2.10 8.77 -11.91
N LYS A 85 2.20 10.00 -11.40
CA LYS A 85 3.24 10.41 -10.44
C LYS A 85 3.18 9.61 -9.13
N ALA A 86 1.96 9.35 -8.63
CA ALA A 86 1.73 8.53 -7.45
C ALA A 86 2.18 7.08 -7.67
N THR A 87 1.82 6.49 -8.81
CA THR A 87 2.25 5.14 -9.19
C THR A 87 3.78 5.05 -9.28
N GLN A 88 4.41 6.00 -9.97
CA GLN A 88 5.88 6.06 -10.09
C GLN A 88 6.56 6.18 -8.71
N LEU A 89 6.07 7.05 -7.84
CA LEU A 89 6.63 7.25 -6.51
C LEU A 89 6.52 5.97 -5.67
N LEU A 90 5.34 5.34 -5.65
CA LEU A 90 5.08 4.10 -4.92
C LEU A 90 5.96 2.94 -5.39
N LEU A 91 6.25 2.86 -6.69
CA LEU A 91 7.13 1.82 -7.24
C LEU A 91 8.62 2.11 -7.00
N LYS A 92 9.01 3.39 -7.05
CA LYS A 92 10.39 3.85 -6.86
C LYS A 92 10.90 3.66 -5.44
N GLN A 93 10.01 3.79 -4.45
CA GLN A 93 10.29 3.59 -3.02
C GLN A 93 10.95 2.24 -2.73
N PRO A 94 10.26 1.11 -2.94
CA PRO A 94 10.81 -0.18 -2.59
C PRO A 94 11.92 -0.63 -3.55
N GLN A 95 11.99 -0.08 -4.77
CA GLN A 95 13.15 -0.30 -5.65
C GLN A 95 14.42 0.30 -5.06
N ARG A 96 14.35 1.51 -4.50
CA ARG A 96 15.50 2.17 -3.86
C ARG A 96 15.95 1.43 -2.60
N GLU A 97 15.00 0.92 -1.82
CA GLU A 97 15.28 0.16 -0.60
C GLU A 97 15.89 -1.21 -0.91
N TYR A 98 15.37 -1.91 -1.93
CA TYR A 98 15.75 -3.30 -2.21
C TYR A 98 16.91 -3.43 -3.20
N TYR A 99 17.06 -2.51 -4.15
CA TYR A 99 18.07 -2.54 -5.20
C TYR A 99 19.05 -1.37 -5.05
N GLU A 100 20.05 -1.53 -4.17
CA GLU A 100 21.16 -0.57 -4.05
C GLU A 100 22.06 -0.56 -5.30
N LYS A 101 22.09 -1.67 -6.04
CA LYS A 101 22.92 -1.91 -7.22
C LYS A 101 22.08 -2.41 -8.40
N PRO A 102 22.49 -2.13 -9.65
CA PRO A 102 21.79 -2.64 -10.81
C PRO A 102 21.72 -4.17 -10.77
N VAL A 103 20.53 -4.71 -11.04
CA VAL A 103 20.31 -6.15 -11.19
C VAL A 103 20.69 -6.55 -12.61
N ASP A 104 21.21 -7.76 -12.80
CA ASP A 104 21.48 -8.29 -14.14
C ASP A 104 20.22 -8.19 -15.02
N LEU A 105 20.41 -7.77 -16.28
CA LEU A 105 19.32 -7.57 -17.23
C LEU A 105 18.29 -6.51 -16.78
N SER A 106 18.75 -5.46 -16.09
CA SER A 106 17.92 -4.30 -15.77
C SER A 106 18.40 -3.02 -16.45
N GLN A 107 17.46 -2.17 -16.85
CA GLN A 107 17.71 -0.83 -17.36
C GLN A 107 16.81 0.16 -16.64
N MET A 108 17.28 1.39 -16.47
CA MET A 108 16.53 2.45 -15.80
C MET A 108 15.85 3.34 -16.84
N ASP A 109 14.58 3.69 -16.60
CA ASP A 109 13.84 4.62 -17.45
C ASP A 109 14.20 6.10 -17.16
N SER A 110 13.56 7.02 -17.90
CA SER A 110 13.72 8.47 -17.69
C SER A 110 13.13 8.96 -16.35
N ALA A 111 12.21 8.21 -15.74
CA ALA A 111 11.59 8.53 -14.45
C ALA A 111 12.40 8.00 -13.24
N GLY A 112 13.42 7.20 -13.49
CA GLY A 112 14.27 6.56 -12.49
C GLY A 112 13.65 5.31 -11.86
N LEU A 113 12.87 4.54 -12.63
CA LEU A 113 12.39 3.20 -12.31
C LEU A 113 13.25 2.16 -13.03
N TRP A 114 13.50 1.04 -12.34
CA TRP A 114 14.17 -0.11 -12.93
C TRP A 114 13.18 -1.00 -13.69
N HIS A 115 13.53 -1.36 -14.91
CA HIS A 115 12.81 -2.28 -15.78
C HIS A 115 13.64 -3.53 -16.04
N PHE A 116 12.98 -4.69 -16.12
CA PHE A 116 13.61 -5.94 -16.50
C PHE A 116 13.62 -6.08 -18.02
N VAL A 117 14.81 -6.19 -18.60
CA VAL A 117 15.02 -6.29 -20.05
C VAL A 117 15.31 -7.73 -20.41
N SER A 118 14.34 -8.41 -21.01
CA SER A 118 14.59 -9.73 -21.59
C SER A 118 15.29 -9.60 -22.95
N THR A 119 16.11 -10.59 -23.31
CA THR A 119 16.68 -10.72 -24.66
C THR A 119 15.64 -10.96 -25.75
N MET A 120 14.40 -11.33 -25.38
CA MET A 120 13.30 -11.47 -26.32
C MET A 120 12.55 -10.14 -26.49
N HIS A 121 12.41 -9.77 -27.77
CA HIS A 121 11.79 -8.57 -28.32
C HIS A 121 12.73 -7.36 -28.40
N ASN A 122 12.97 -6.97 -29.65
CA ASN A 122 13.65 -5.78 -30.12
C ASN A 122 12.83 -4.51 -29.77
N VAL A 123 12.38 -4.39 -28.52
CA VAL A 123 11.63 -3.24 -28.04
C VAL A 123 12.65 -2.22 -27.59
N THR A 124 12.84 -1.20 -28.43
CA THR A 124 13.75 -0.08 -28.20
C THR A 124 13.35 0.75 -26.97
N ASP A 125 12.04 0.80 -26.68
CA ASP A 125 11.50 1.61 -25.59
C ASP A 125 11.54 0.87 -24.25
N ILE A 126 12.37 1.37 -23.34
CA ILE A 126 12.51 0.88 -21.96
C ILE A 126 11.16 0.85 -21.23
N GLU A 127 10.29 1.83 -21.50
CA GLU A 127 8.97 1.98 -20.85
C GLU A 127 8.00 0.81 -21.14
N ASN A 128 8.24 0.06 -22.22
CA ASN A 128 7.43 -1.11 -22.58
C ASN A 128 7.91 -2.40 -21.90
N HIS A 129 9.10 -2.38 -21.27
CA HIS A 129 9.60 -3.51 -20.49
C HIS A 129 8.92 -3.55 -19.12
N PRO A 130 8.73 -4.72 -18.50
CA PRO A 130 8.08 -4.82 -17.20
C PRO A 130 8.93 -4.19 -16.08
N VAL A 131 8.28 -3.47 -15.17
CA VAL A 131 8.91 -2.82 -14.02
C VAL A 131 9.40 -3.86 -13.02
N LEU A 132 10.63 -3.72 -12.55
CA LEU A 132 11.23 -4.60 -11.56
C LEU A 132 10.57 -4.39 -10.19
N LEU A 133 10.05 -5.46 -9.59
CA LEU A 133 9.46 -5.40 -8.25
C LEU A 133 10.31 -6.18 -7.23
N PRO A 134 10.33 -5.73 -5.96
CA PRO A 134 10.90 -6.53 -4.89
C PRO A 134 10.12 -7.83 -4.75
N ARG A 135 10.85 -8.90 -4.41
CA ARG A 135 10.29 -10.25 -4.27
C ARG A 135 9.21 -10.32 -3.19
N HIS A 136 9.41 -9.59 -2.10
CA HIS A 136 8.54 -9.56 -0.94
C HIS A 136 8.17 -8.12 -0.64
N GLY A 137 6.91 -7.89 -0.30
CA GLY A 137 6.41 -6.57 0.07
C GLY A 137 4.91 -6.47 -0.13
N LYS A 138 4.25 -5.70 0.74
CA LYS A 138 2.81 -5.48 0.65
C LYS A 138 2.40 -4.87 -0.68
N LEU A 139 3.22 -3.97 -1.22
CA LEU A 139 2.98 -3.34 -2.53
C LEU A 139 2.80 -4.36 -3.65
N THR A 140 3.70 -5.35 -3.72
CA THR A 140 3.66 -6.42 -4.73
C THR A 140 2.39 -7.25 -4.59
N GLU A 141 1.95 -7.55 -3.37
CA GLU A 141 0.68 -8.24 -3.12
C GLU A 141 -0.53 -7.42 -3.60
N LEU A 142 -0.54 -6.11 -3.33
CA LEU A 142 -1.61 -5.19 -3.75
C LEU A 142 -1.72 -5.11 -5.28
N LEU A 143 -0.59 -5.07 -5.99
CA LEU A 143 -0.56 -5.05 -7.46
C LEU A 143 -1.05 -6.36 -8.08
N ILE A 144 -0.68 -7.50 -7.47
CA ILE A 144 -1.18 -8.82 -7.89
C ILE A 144 -2.70 -8.91 -7.66
N ALA A 145 -3.17 -8.49 -6.48
CA ALA A 145 -4.59 -8.48 -6.15
C ALA A 145 -5.37 -7.58 -7.12
N GLU A 146 -4.84 -6.40 -7.47
CA GLU A 146 -5.45 -5.54 -8.47
C GLU A 146 -5.53 -6.22 -9.84
N SER A 147 -4.45 -6.83 -10.31
CA SER A 147 -4.42 -7.55 -11.59
C SER A 147 -5.47 -8.66 -11.63
N HIS A 148 -5.59 -9.41 -10.53
CA HIS A 148 -6.59 -10.46 -10.37
C HIS A 148 -8.03 -9.92 -10.41
N LEU A 149 -8.30 -8.78 -9.74
CA LEU A 149 -9.62 -8.15 -9.73
C LEU A 149 -9.97 -7.51 -11.08
N ARG A 150 -9.02 -6.86 -11.76
CA ARG A 150 -9.20 -6.28 -13.11
C ARG A 150 -9.52 -7.34 -14.15
N LEU A 151 -9.01 -8.57 -13.97
CA LEU A 151 -9.32 -9.71 -14.82
C LEU A 151 -10.54 -10.50 -14.34
N LEU A 152 -11.41 -9.91 -13.52
CA LEU A 152 -12.66 -10.52 -13.05
C LEU A 152 -12.45 -11.89 -12.38
N HIS A 153 -11.48 -11.96 -11.46
CA HIS A 153 -11.12 -13.17 -10.74
C HIS A 153 -10.55 -14.30 -11.60
N ALA A 154 -9.86 -13.95 -12.69
CA ALA A 154 -9.16 -14.91 -13.53
C ALA A 154 -8.20 -15.83 -12.75
N GLY A 155 -7.99 -17.03 -13.30
CA GLY A 155 -7.11 -18.04 -12.70
C GLY A 155 -5.64 -17.61 -12.62
N LEU A 156 -4.83 -18.46 -11.98
CA LEU A 156 -3.42 -18.20 -11.73
C LEU A 156 -2.62 -17.84 -13.00
N GLN A 157 -2.78 -18.62 -14.07
CA GLN A 157 -1.97 -18.43 -15.29
C GLN A 157 -2.31 -17.13 -16.01
N GLN A 158 -3.59 -16.80 -16.10
CA GLN A 158 -4.05 -15.57 -16.74
C GLN A 158 -3.60 -14.34 -15.94
N THR A 159 -3.77 -14.38 -14.61
CA THR A 159 -3.31 -13.32 -13.71
C THR A 159 -1.79 -13.15 -13.79
N LEU A 160 -1.03 -14.25 -13.76
CA LEU A 160 0.44 -14.20 -13.86
C LEU A 160 0.90 -13.66 -15.22
N SER A 161 0.26 -14.08 -16.31
CA SER A 161 0.57 -13.60 -17.66
C SER A 161 0.35 -12.09 -17.76
N LYS A 162 -0.80 -11.60 -17.29
CA LYS A 162 -1.10 -10.15 -17.30
C LYS A 162 -0.17 -9.36 -16.39
N PHE A 163 0.11 -9.90 -15.20
CA PHE A 163 1.05 -9.29 -14.26
C PHE A 163 2.45 -9.16 -14.88
N ARG A 164 2.94 -10.20 -15.57
CA ARG A 164 4.26 -10.20 -16.24
C ARG A 164 4.38 -9.24 -17.41
N GLN A 165 3.28 -8.77 -17.99
CA GLN A 165 3.32 -7.72 -19.01
C GLN A 165 3.70 -6.36 -18.41
N GLN A 166 3.49 -6.15 -17.11
CA GLN A 166 3.69 -4.86 -16.46
C GLN A 166 4.78 -4.89 -15.39
N TYR A 167 4.97 -6.04 -14.74
CA TYR A 167 5.83 -6.18 -13.58
C TYR A 167 6.63 -7.48 -13.63
N TRP A 168 7.87 -7.46 -13.16
CA TRP A 168 8.73 -8.63 -13.13
C TRP A 168 9.42 -8.80 -11.79
N TYR A 169 9.44 -10.03 -11.28
CA TYR A 169 10.34 -10.47 -10.22
C TYR A 169 10.47 -12.00 -10.18
N PRO A 170 11.56 -12.55 -9.62
CA PRO A 170 11.79 -13.99 -9.53
C PRO A 170 10.74 -14.70 -8.68
N GLN A 171 10.37 -15.93 -9.07
CA GLN A 171 9.44 -16.80 -8.31
C GLN A 171 8.03 -16.22 -8.11
N SER A 172 7.61 -15.28 -8.97
CA SER A 172 6.30 -14.62 -8.92
C SER A 172 5.10 -15.55 -8.85
N ARG A 173 5.17 -16.74 -9.47
CA ARG A 173 4.08 -17.73 -9.45
C ARG A 173 3.64 -18.10 -8.03
N ARG A 174 4.56 -18.23 -7.07
CA ARG A 174 4.24 -18.65 -5.70
C ARG A 174 3.42 -17.58 -4.98
N THR A 175 3.83 -16.33 -5.09
CA THR A 175 3.14 -15.19 -4.49
C THR A 175 1.79 -14.95 -5.16
N VAL A 176 1.71 -15.04 -6.50
CA VAL A 176 0.43 -14.91 -7.21
C VAL A 176 -0.56 -15.99 -6.77
N ALA A 177 -0.11 -17.24 -6.66
CA ALA A 177 -0.94 -18.33 -6.16
C ALA A 177 -1.43 -18.08 -4.72
N ARG A 178 -0.55 -17.55 -3.85
CA ARG A 178 -0.90 -17.16 -2.48
C ARG A 178 -2.00 -16.09 -2.45
N VAL A 179 -1.81 -14.99 -3.16
CA VAL A 179 -2.76 -13.86 -3.19
C VAL A 179 -4.13 -14.30 -3.73
N ILE A 180 -4.16 -15.11 -4.79
CA ILE A 180 -5.43 -15.63 -5.34
C ILE A 180 -6.15 -16.56 -4.35
N ARG A 181 -5.40 -17.39 -3.60
CA ARG A 181 -5.96 -18.25 -2.56
C ARG A 181 -6.51 -17.46 -1.37
N GLU A 182 -5.97 -16.29 -1.09
CA GLU A 182 -6.44 -15.38 -0.04
C GLU A 182 -7.61 -14.49 -0.51
N CYS A 183 -7.96 -14.52 -1.80
CA CYS A 183 -9.08 -13.75 -2.34
C CYS A 183 -10.42 -14.25 -1.78
N THR A 184 -11.10 -13.39 -1.02
CA THR A 184 -12.42 -13.66 -0.44
C THR A 184 -13.48 -13.96 -1.51
N GLY A 185 -13.44 -13.25 -2.64
CA GLY A 185 -14.31 -13.50 -3.80
C GLY A 185 -14.16 -14.93 -4.30
N CYS A 186 -12.94 -15.33 -4.67
CA CYS A 186 -12.67 -16.70 -5.13
C CYS A 186 -13.00 -17.77 -4.08
N ASN A 187 -12.72 -17.50 -2.81
CA ASN A 187 -13.02 -18.44 -1.74
C ASN A 187 -14.52 -18.63 -1.55
N ARG A 188 -15.32 -17.57 -1.66
CA ARG A 188 -16.77 -17.65 -1.65
C ARG A 188 -17.31 -18.48 -2.83
N TRP A 189 -16.75 -18.32 -4.02
CA TRP A 189 -17.15 -19.11 -5.19
C TRP A 189 -16.76 -20.59 -5.09
N LYS A 190 -15.67 -20.91 -4.38
CA LYS A 190 -15.19 -22.29 -4.17
C LYS A 190 -15.78 -22.96 -2.93
N ALA A 191 -16.48 -22.23 -2.07
CA ALA A 191 -17.02 -22.75 -0.84
C ALA A 191 -18.00 -23.90 -1.14
N ALA A 192 -17.86 -25.00 -0.40
CA ALA A 192 -18.81 -26.10 -0.50
C ALA A 192 -20.20 -25.62 -0.05
N PRO A 193 -21.28 -26.11 -0.69
CA PRO A 193 -22.62 -25.85 -0.20
C PRO A 193 -22.77 -26.38 1.23
N PHE A 194 -23.69 -25.76 1.98
CA PHE A 194 -24.05 -26.25 3.31
C PHE A 194 -24.48 -27.71 3.23
N ALA A 195 -23.95 -28.54 4.14
CA ALA A 195 -24.31 -29.95 4.20
C ALA A 195 -25.80 -30.07 4.53
N LEU A 196 -26.59 -30.59 3.58
CA LEU A 196 -28.00 -30.86 3.83
C LEU A 196 -28.13 -31.92 4.93
N PRO A 197 -29.18 -31.84 5.78
CA PRO A 197 -29.49 -32.93 6.69
C PRO A 197 -29.71 -34.23 5.90
N PRO A 198 -29.48 -35.40 6.52
CA PRO A 198 -29.75 -36.67 5.86
C PRO A 198 -31.20 -36.72 5.39
N PHE A 199 -31.44 -37.29 4.20
CA PHE A 199 -32.80 -37.48 3.70
C PHE A 199 -33.59 -38.35 4.69
N PRO A 200 -34.88 -38.02 4.93
CA PRO A 200 -35.74 -38.88 5.74
C PRO A 200 -35.85 -40.27 5.10
N PRO A 201 -36.03 -41.33 5.90
CA PRO A 201 -36.24 -42.67 5.38
C PRO A 201 -37.47 -42.72 4.47
N VAL A 202 -37.39 -43.50 3.40
CA VAL A 202 -38.51 -43.65 2.47
C VAL A 202 -39.73 -44.25 3.18
N PRO A 203 -40.97 -43.87 2.81
CA PRO A 203 -42.17 -44.44 3.42
C PRO A 203 -42.27 -45.94 3.17
N SER A 204 -42.70 -46.71 4.17
CA SER A 204 -42.90 -48.16 4.11
C SER A 204 -43.88 -48.60 3.02
N ALA A 205 -44.80 -47.74 2.59
CA ALA A 205 -45.76 -48.01 1.51
C ALA A 205 -45.14 -48.14 0.11
N ARG A 206 -43.80 -47.97 -0.03
CA ARG A 206 -43.06 -48.16 -1.29
C ARG A 206 -42.03 -49.31 -1.24
N VAL A 207 -42.07 -50.16 -0.21
CA VAL A 207 -41.21 -51.35 -0.08
C VAL A 207 -42.06 -52.61 -0.19
#